data_AF-K1TA55-F1
#
_entry.id   AF-K1TA55-F1
#
_cell.length_a   1.000
_cell.length_b   1.000
_cell.length_c   1.000
_cell.angle_alpha   90.00
_cell.angle_beta   90.00
_cell.angle_gamma   90.00
#
_symmetry.space_group_name_H-M   'P 1'
#
loop_
_entity.id
_entity.type
_entity.pdbx_description
1 polymer ?
#
loop_
_entity_poly.entity_id
_entity_poly.type
_entity_poly.pdbx_seq_one_letter_code
_entity_poly.pdbx_strand_id
1 'polypeptide(L)'
;MKEENRRYAEEAFEIVEHAAKKIGSRLPGSDGEKEYAAYMGDKLRSIGIEPVREEFAVSPRASIGGIPYAGYLGLIMSALVYVALHLSAVWYGMALASVVCWVWLILSVFLYKTWFDMFFKQEISQNTYGELLPPDGKYDYTIILSGHTDTSWCWRHSAHASKFKKTKPAMGLVATFAKVGFGVICFLFLTAVSIAMTVISSG
;
A
#
# COMPACT_ATOMS: atom_id res chain seq x y z
N MET A 1 11.04 -33.58 1.92
CA MET A 1 9.88 -33.43 2.83
C MET A 1 9.47 -34.83 3.25
N LYS A 2 9.14 -35.06 4.53
CA LYS A 2 8.60 -36.38 4.93
C LYS A 2 7.22 -36.56 4.30
N GLU A 3 6.86 -37.79 3.91
CA GLU A 3 5.60 -38.08 3.18
C GLU A 3 4.36 -37.60 3.97
N GLU A 4 4.40 -37.72 5.30
CA GLU A 4 3.36 -37.25 6.23
C GLU A 4 3.06 -35.74 6.14
N ASN A 5 4.04 -34.93 5.71
CA ASN A 5 3.91 -33.48 5.60
C ASN A 5 3.46 -33.02 4.21
N ARG A 6 3.41 -33.94 3.23
CA ARG A 6 3.13 -33.59 1.83
C ARG A 6 1.75 -32.95 1.68
N ARG A 7 0.73 -33.49 2.37
CA ARG A 7 -0.63 -32.93 2.35
C ARG A 7 -0.69 -31.49 2.83
N TYR A 8 0.11 -31.12 3.84
CA TYR A 8 0.09 -29.76 4.39
C TYR A 8 0.75 -28.78 3.43
N ALA A 9 1.78 -29.21 2.71
CA ALA A 9 2.40 -28.41 1.67
C ALA A 9 1.49 -28.24 0.45
N GLU A 10 0.78 -29.30 0.03
CA GLU A 10 -0.22 -29.24 -1.03
C GLU A 10 -1.35 -28.27 -0.66
N GLU A 11 -1.92 -28.41 0.54
CA GLU A 11 -2.95 -27.51 1.08
C GLU A 11 -2.49 -26.04 1.14
N ALA A 12 -1.27 -25.79 1.66
CA ALA A 12 -0.71 -24.44 1.69
C ALA A 12 -0.51 -23.86 0.28
N PHE A 13 -0.08 -24.67 -0.67
CA PHE A 13 0.08 -24.26 -2.06
C PHE A 13 -1.27 -23.94 -2.71
N GLU A 14 -2.30 -24.75 -2.47
CA GLU A 14 -3.65 -24.52 -2.98
C GLU A 14 -4.26 -23.22 -2.43
N ILE A 15 -4.07 -22.92 -1.14
CA ILE A 15 -4.52 -21.67 -0.53
C ILE A 15 -3.87 -20.47 -1.24
N VAL A 16 -2.55 -20.52 -1.44
CA VAL A 16 -1.81 -19.46 -2.14
C VAL A 16 -2.24 -19.35 -3.61
N GLU A 17 -2.46 -20.47 -4.28
CA GLU A 17 -2.91 -20.50 -5.67
C GLU A 17 -4.32 -19.93 -5.82
N HIS A 18 -5.24 -20.28 -4.91
CA HIS A 18 -6.59 -19.73 -4.85
C HIS A 18 -6.54 -18.21 -4.67
N ALA A 19 -5.75 -17.74 -3.70
CA ALA A 19 -5.56 -16.32 -3.46
C ALA A 19 -5.03 -15.61 -4.72
N ALA A 20 -3.98 -16.14 -5.34
CA ALA A 20 -3.28 -15.47 -6.45
C ALA A 20 -4.03 -15.55 -7.79
N LYS A 21 -4.64 -16.70 -8.11
CA LYS A 21 -5.21 -16.96 -9.44
C LYS A 21 -6.72 -16.78 -9.52
N LYS A 22 -7.46 -17.03 -8.43
CA LYS A 22 -8.93 -16.91 -8.42
C LYS A 22 -9.36 -15.54 -7.93
N ILE A 23 -8.89 -15.14 -6.75
CA ILE A 23 -9.29 -13.86 -6.13
C ILE A 23 -8.46 -12.70 -6.70
N GLY A 24 -7.15 -12.88 -6.82
CA GLY A 24 -6.26 -11.84 -7.35
C GLY A 24 -5.93 -10.77 -6.31
N SER A 25 -6.26 -9.51 -6.59
CA SER A 25 -5.91 -8.38 -5.72
C SER A 25 -6.82 -8.32 -4.49
N ARG A 26 -6.23 -8.13 -3.31
CA ARG A 26 -6.91 -8.05 -2.01
C ARG A 26 -6.46 -6.81 -1.27
N LEU A 27 -6.73 -5.63 -1.85
CA LEU A 27 -6.34 -4.37 -1.23
C LEU A 27 -7.16 -4.14 0.05
N PRO A 28 -6.64 -3.43 1.05
CA PRO A 28 -7.42 -3.13 2.26
C PRO A 28 -8.75 -2.46 1.92
N GLY A 29 -9.84 -3.05 2.42
CA GLY A 29 -11.22 -2.61 2.18
C GLY A 29 -11.86 -3.09 0.87
N SER A 30 -11.15 -3.87 0.03
CA SER A 30 -11.67 -4.30 -1.27
C SER A 30 -12.52 -5.56 -1.19
N ASP A 31 -13.38 -5.81 -2.19
CA ASP A 31 -14.21 -7.02 -2.23
C ASP A 31 -13.36 -8.31 -2.24
N GLY A 32 -12.21 -8.31 -2.93
CA GLY A 32 -11.26 -9.43 -2.91
C GLY A 32 -10.67 -9.72 -1.52
N GLU A 33 -10.43 -8.71 -0.68
CA GLU A 33 -10.04 -8.92 0.73
C GLU A 33 -11.18 -9.63 1.47
N LYS A 34 -12.42 -9.20 1.24
CA LYS A 34 -13.61 -9.80 1.87
C LYS A 34 -13.85 -11.23 1.45
N GLU A 35 -13.72 -11.51 0.17
CA GLU A 35 -13.84 -12.85 -0.39
C GLU A 35 -12.78 -13.80 0.18
N TYR A 36 -11.53 -13.35 0.27
CA TYR A 36 -10.46 -14.19 0.80
C TYR A 36 -10.56 -14.38 2.32
N ALA A 37 -10.97 -13.35 3.07
CA ALA A 37 -11.27 -13.47 4.48
C ALA A 37 -12.37 -14.50 4.76
N ALA A 38 -13.40 -14.56 3.92
CA ALA A 38 -14.45 -15.58 3.99
C ALA A 38 -13.90 -16.98 3.68
N TYR A 39 -13.10 -17.12 2.61
CA TYR A 39 -12.44 -18.38 2.26
C TYR A 39 -11.54 -18.91 3.37
N MET A 40 -10.77 -18.05 4.03
CA MET A 40 -9.95 -18.44 5.19
C MET A 40 -10.81 -18.86 6.38
N GLY A 41 -11.96 -18.22 6.57
CA GLY A 41 -12.97 -18.66 7.55
C GLY A 41 -13.51 -20.06 7.25
N ASP A 42 -13.77 -20.37 5.99
CA ASP A 42 -14.18 -21.72 5.57
C ASP A 42 -13.08 -22.76 5.80
N LYS A 43 -11.81 -22.40 5.57
CA LYS A 43 -10.67 -23.27 5.91
C LYS A 43 -10.59 -23.55 7.41
N LEU A 44 -10.84 -22.56 8.26
CA LEU A 44 -10.93 -22.77 9.72
C LEU A 44 -12.09 -23.69 10.10
N ARG A 45 -13.28 -23.48 9.52
CA ARG A 45 -14.43 -24.37 9.75
C ARG A 45 -14.14 -25.80 9.33
N SER A 46 -13.41 -26.00 8.24
CA SER A 46 -13.07 -27.35 7.73
C SER A 46 -12.23 -28.18 8.70
N ILE A 47 -11.52 -27.53 9.64
CA ILE A 47 -10.75 -28.18 10.71
C ILE A 47 -11.45 -28.10 12.07
N GLY A 48 -12.73 -27.73 12.10
CA GLY A 48 -13.55 -27.69 13.31
C GLY A 48 -13.37 -26.45 14.18
N ILE A 49 -12.80 -25.36 13.64
CA ILE A 49 -12.61 -24.10 14.35
C ILE A 49 -13.61 -23.07 13.81
N GLU A 50 -14.42 -22.47 14.68
CA GLU A 50 -15.31 -21.38 14.27
C GLU A 50 -14.51 -20.08 14.09
N PRO A 51 -14.51 -19.47 12.90
CA PRO A 51 -13.76 -18.25 12.65
C PRO A 51 -14.42 -17.03 13.29
N VAL A 52 -13.59 -16.14 13.83
CA VAL A 52 -13.96 -14.80 14.23
C VAL A 52 -13.57 -13.82 13.13
N ARG A 53 -14.51 -12.94 12.76
CA ARG A 53 -14.26 -11.80 11.86
C ARG A 53 -14.30 -10.52 12.67
N GLU A 54 -13.20 -9.80 12.65
CA GLU A 54 -13.05 -8.52 13.35
C GLU A 54 -12.93 -7.41 12.31
N GLU A 55 -13.98 -6.61 12.17
CA GLU A 55 -14.01 -5.49 11.22
C GLU A 55 -13.44 -4.21 11.84
N PHE A 56 -12.71 -3.45 11.04
CA PHE A 56 -12.17 -2.15 11.44
C PHE A 56 -12.10 -1.17 10.26
N ALA A 57 -12.22 0.12 10.57
CA ALA A 57 -12.14 1.18 9.57
C ALA A 57 -10.68 1.47 9.21
N VAL A 58 -10.40 1.60 7.92
CA VAL A 58 -9.08 1.98 7.38
C VAL A 58 -9.24 3.09 6.34
N SER A 59 -8.19 3.88 6.13
CA SER A 59 -8.12 4.87 5.04
C SER A 59 -7.03 4.46 4.03
N PRO A 60 -7.31 3.57 3.06
CA PRO A 60 -6.27 2.93 2.24
C PRO A 60 -5.42 3.89 1.41
N ARG A 61 -5.99 5.07 1.10
CA ARG A 61 -5.32 6.12 0.32
C ARG A 61 -4.62 7.18 1.18
N ALA A 62 -4.71 7.09 2.51
CA ALA A 62 -3.99 8.00 3.39
C ALA A 62 -2.47 7.74 3.41
N SER A 63 -2.04 6.52 3.08
CA SER A 63 -0.63 6.11 3.07
C SER A 63 -0.18 5.68 1.67
N ILE A 64 0.42 4.49 1.51
CA ILE A 64 1.02 3.98 0.26
C ILE A 64 0.03 4.06 -0.93
N GLY A 65 -1.26 3.76 -0.71
CA GLY A 65 -2.28 3.86 -1.77
C GLY A 65 -2.50 5.29 -2.29
N GLY A 66 -2.06 6.30 -1.55
CA GLY A 66 -2.14 7.71 -1.91
C GLY A 66 -0.94 8.23 -2.72
N ILE A 67 0.19 7.52 -2.79
CA ILE A 67 1.41 7.99 -3.49
C ILE A 67 1.12 8.56 -4.90
N PRO A 68 0.19 8.00 -5.71
CA PRO A 68 -0.19 8.61 -6.99
C PRO A 68 -0.66 10.07 -6.92
N TYR A 69 -1.23 10.53 -5.80
CA TYR A 69 -1.62 11.93 -5.59
C TYR A 69 -0.43 12.88 -5.61
N ALA A 70 0.71 12.49 -5.03
CA ALA A 70 1.95 13.26 -5.12
C ALA A 70 2.45 13.32 -6.58
N GLY A 71 2.29 12.23 -7.34
CA GLY A 71 2.58 12.20 -8.77
C GLY A 71 1.70 13.16 -9.58
N TYR A 72 0.39 13.16 -9.33
CA TYR A 72 -0.53 14.11 -9.97
C TYR A 72 -0.25 15.56 -9.59
N LEU A 73 0.07 15.82 -8.33
CA LEU A 73 0.49 17.15 -7.87
C LEU A 73 1.75 17.62 -8.62
N GLY A 74 2.75 16.74 -8.79
CA GLY A 74 3.94 17.06 -9.57
C GLY A 74 3.65 17.42 -11.04
N LEU A 75 2.71 16.71 -11.67
CA LEU A 75 2.27 17.03 -13.05
C LEU A 75 1.55 18.38 -13.11
N ILE A 76 0.64 18.65 -12.16
CA ILE A 76 -0.06 19.93 -12.06
C ILE A 76 0.94 21.06 -11.85
N MET A 77 1.87 20.92 -10.91
CA MET A 77 2.95 21.88 -10.66
C MET A 77 3.78 22.14 -11.92
N SER A 78 4.11 21.10 -12.69
CA SER A 78 4.85 21.26 -13.95
C SER A 78 4.12 22.16 -14.95
N ALA A 79 2.79 22.01 -15.06
CA ALA A 79 1.97 22.89 -15.91
C ALA A 79 1.87 24.32 -15.32
N LEU A 80 1.76 24.44 -14.00
CA LEU A 80 1.66 25.73 -13.31
C LEU A 80 2.93 26.57 -13.45
N VAL A 81 4.11 25.98 -13.71
CA VAL A 81 5.33 26.74 -14.00
C VAL A 81 5.10 27.76 -15.10
N TYR A 82 4.41 27.40 -16.19
CA TYR A 82 4.15 28.33 -17.30
C TYR A 82 3.32 29.54 -16.86
N VAL A 83 2.39 29.35 -15.93
CA VAL A 83 1.59 30.44 -15.35
C VAL A 83 2.43 31.25 -14.37
N ALA A 84 3.24 30.57 -13.55
CA ALA A 84 4.07 31.19 -12.52
C ALA A 84 5.18 32.09 -13.08
N LEU A 85 5.62 31.85 -14.32
CA LEU A 85 6.52 32.75 -15.05
C LEU A 85 5.90 34.11 -15.35
N HIS A 86 4.57 34.21 -15.44
CA HIS A 86 3.84 35.45 -15.71
C HIS A 86 3.15 36.04 -14.48
N LEU A 87 2.86 35.20 -13.48
CA LEU A 87 2.20 35.59 -12.24
C LEU A 87 2.96 35.00 -11.04
N SER A 88 3.82 35.81 -10.42
CA SER A 88 4.68 35.38 -9.32
C SER A 88 3.91 34.84 -8.11
N ALA A 89 2.67 35.30 -7.89
CA ALA A 89 1.78 34.81 -6.84
C ALA A 89 1.57 33.28 -6.88
N VAL A 90 1.65 32.66 -8.06
CA VAL A 90 1.48 31.21 -8.23
C VAL A 90 2.60 30.41 -7.54
N TRP A 91 3.82 30.95 -7.48
CA TRP A 91 4.94 30.28 -6.79
C TRP A 91 4.64 30.02 -5.31
N TYR A 92 3.92 30.92 -4.64
CA TYR A 92 3.52 30.76 -3.24
C TYR A 92 2.55 29.60 -3.05
N GLY A 93 1.55 29.48 -3.93
CA GLY A 93 0.62 28.35 -3.92
C GLY A 93 1.32 27.01 -4.18
N MET A 94 2.25 26.98 -5.14
CA MET A 94 3.04 25.78 -5.45
C MET A 94 3.98 25.38 -4.29
N ALA A 95 4.63 26.35 -3.64
CA ALA A 95 5.48 26.12 -2.48
C ALA A 95 4.67 25.55 -1.30
N LEU A 96 3.53 26.16 -0.97
CA LEU A 96 2.67 25.66 0.10
C LEU A 96 2.15 24.25 -0.19
N ALA A 97 1.62 24.01 -1.39
CA ALA A 97 1.06 22.71 -1.76
C ALA A 97 2.12 21.60 -1.72
N SER A 98 3.33 21.87 -2.21
CA SER A 98 4.44 20.91 -2.16
C SER A 98 4.92 20.63 -0.74
N VAL A 99 5.04 21.64 0.13
CA VAL A 99 5.39 21.44 1.54
C VAL A 99 4.33 20.61 2.27
N VAL A 100 3.04 20.93 2.09
CA VAL A 100 1.94 20.13 2.68
C VAL A 100 1.99 18.68 2.19
N CYS A 101 2.26 18.47 0.90
CA CYS A 101 2.42 17.13 0.34
C CYS A 101 3.59 16.38 0.97
N TRP A 102 4.75 17.03 1.16
CA TRP A 102 5.90 16.42 1.85
C TRP A 102 5.60 16.05 3.30
N VAL A 103 4.95 16.95 4.04
CA VAL A 103 4.53 16.68 5.42
C VAL A 103 3.63 15.44 5.47
N TRP A 104 2.63 15.37 4.59
CA TRP A 104 1.78 14.19 4.49
C TRP A 104 2.54 12.92 4.07
N LEU A 105 3.41 12.97 3.05
CA LEU A 105 4.21 11.82 2.62
C LEU A 105 5.11 11.30 3.75
N ILE A 106 5.82 12.18 4.45
CA ILE A 106 6.71 11.79 5.56
C ILE A 106 5.90 11.16 6.69
N LEU A 107 4.83 11.84 7.13
CA LEU A 107 4.06 11.38 8.28
C LEU A 107 3.24 10.13 7.96
N SER A 108 2.50 10.08 6.86
CA SER A 108 1.58 8.98 6.56
C SER A 108 2.20 7.83 5.76
N VAL A 109 3.17 8.07 4.87
CA VAL A 109 3.76 7.00 4.05
C VAL A 109 5.00 6.41 4.72
N PHE A 110 5.91 7.22 5.26
CA PHE A 110 7.15 6.73 5.85
C PHE A 110 7.03 6.42 7.35
N LEU A 111 6.31 7.26 8.11
CA LEU A 111 6.14 7.09 9.56
C LEU A 111 4.80 6.44 9.96
N TYR A 112 3.95 6.10 8.99
CA TYR A 112 2.65 5.45 9.17
C TYR A 112 1.74 6.13 10.21
N LYS A 113 1.83 7.46 10.34
CA LYS A 113 0.95 8.25 11.21
C LYS A 113 -0.42 8.41 10.54
N THR A 114 -1.46 8.10 11.31
CA THR A 114 -2.88 8.16 10.90
C THR A 114 -3.49 9.56 10.99
N TRP A 115 -2.68 10.59 11.22
CA TRP A 115 -3.15 11.96 11.48
C TRP A 115 -3.95 12.57 10.33
N PHE A 116 -3.70 12.10 9.10
CA PHE A 116 -4.37 12.60 7.91
C PHE A 116 -5.52 11.71 7.45
N ASP A 117 -5.78 10.57 8.11
CA ASP A 117 -6.75 9.57 7.67
C ASP A 117 -8.16 10.14 7.49
N MET A 118 -8.52 11.14 8.29
CA MET A 118 -9.80 11.86 8.23
C MET A 118 -10.05 12.60 6.91
N PHE A 119 -9.00 12.88 6.13
CA PHE A 119 -9.10 13.54 4.82
C PHE A 119 -9.28 12.55 3.67
N PHE A 120 -9.25 11.24 3.94
CA PHE A 120 -9.38 10.20 2.93
C PHE A 120 -10.65 9.37 3.16
N LYS A 121 -11.13 8.77 2.08
CA LYS A 121 -12.27 7.85 2.15
C LYS A 121 -11.90 6.65 3.04
N GLN A 122 -12.72 6.42 4.06
CA GLN A 122 -12.65 5.22 4.88
C GLN A 122 -13.30 4.03 4.17
N GLU A 123 -12.70 2.87 4.33
CA GLU A 123 -13.22 1.57 3.91
C GLU A 123 -13.20 0.63 5.12
N ILE A 124 -14.02 -0.41 5.11
CA ILE A 124 -14.02 -1.44 6.16
C ILE A 124 -13.11 -2.60 5.73
N SER A 125 -12.03 -2.81 6.47
CA SER A 125 -11.15 -3.97 6.39
C SER A 125 -11.44 -4.91 7.55
N GLN A 126 -10.79 -6.07 7.60
CA GLN A 126 -11.05 -7.08 8.60
C GLN A 126 -9.90 -8.04 8.85
N ASN A 127 -9.85 -8.56 10.07
CA ASN A 127 -9.09 -9.75 10.41
C ASN A 127 -10.02 -10.98 10.38
N THR A 128 -9.47 -12.12 9.98
CA THR A 128 -10.09 -13.43 10.19
C THR A 128 -9.12 -14.29 10.99
N TYR A 129 -9.56 -14.79 12.14
CA TYR A 129 -8.76 -15.70 12.97
C TYR A 129 -9.65 -16.80 13.56
N GLY A 130 -9.01 -17.85 14.06
CA GLY A 130 -9.68 -18.93 14.77
C GLY A 130 -9.00 -19.19 16.09
N GLU A 131 -9.76 -19.58 17.10
CA GLU A 131 -9.26 -19.88 18.44
C GLU A 131 -9.41 -21.37 18.72
N LEU A 132 -8.33 -22.00 19.17
CA LEU A 132 -8.35 -23.38 19.67
C LEU A 132 -8.18 -23.35 21.18
N LEU A 133 -9.29 -23.41 21.89
CA LEU A 133 -9.30 -23.38 23.36
C LEU A 133 -9.18 -24.80 23.93
N PRO A 134 -8.52 -24.97 25.10
CA PRO A 134 -8.56 -26.23 25.82
C PRO A 134 -10.00 -26.56 26.26
N PRO A 135 -10.36 -27.85 26.43
CA PRO A 135 -11.73 -28.25 26.73
C PRO A 135 -12.31 -27.64 28.01
N ASP A 136 -11.46 -27.31 28.99
CA ASP A 136 -11.84 -26.71 30.26
C ASP A 136 -11.75 -25.17 30.25
N GLY A 137 -11.34 -24.58 29.12
CA GLY A 137 -11.15 -23.14 28.93
C GLY A 137 -10.00 -22.54 29.73
N LYS A 138 -9.16 -23.35 30.41
CA LYS A 138 -8.07 -22.87 31.26
C LYS A 138 -6.73 -23.05 30.56
N TYR A 139 -6.00 -21.97 30.38
CA TYR A 139 -4.69 -21.98 29.76
C TYR A 139 -3.80 -20.91 30.40
N ASP A 140 -2.55 -21.28 30.67
CA ASP A 140 -1.54 -20.36 31.21
C ASP A 140 -0.81 -19.59 30.09
N TYR A 141 -0.88 -20.09 28.86
CA TYR A 141 -0.15 -19.55 27.70
C TYR A 141 -0.99 -19.59 26.42
N THR A 142 -0.74 -18.64 25.53
CA THR A 142 -1.36 -18.55 24.20
C THR A 142 -0.28 -18.54 23.13
N ILE A 143 -0.44 -19.37 22.10
CA ILE A 143 0.41 -19.36 20.91
C ILE A 143 -0.36 -18.67 19.79
N ILE A 144 0.20 -17.60 19.23
CA ILE A 144 -0.39 -16.86 18.12
C ILE A 144 0.41 -17.15 16.85
N LEU A 145 -0.26 -17.71 15.84
CA LEU A 145 0.27 -17.87 14.50
C LEU A 145 -0.49 -16.92 13.57
N SER A 146 0.19 -15.89 13.08
CA SER A 146 -0.44 -14.85 12.25
C SER A 146 0.29 -14.67 10.93
N GLY A 147 -0.47 -14.36 9.87
CA GLY A 147 0.05 -13.91 8.58
C GLY A 147 -0.89 -12.87 7.99
N HIS A 148 -0.35 -11.89 7.28
CA HIS A 148 -1.16 -10.89 6.60
C HIS A 148 -1.66 -11.45 5.25
N THR A 149 -2.94 -11.22 4.94
CA THR A 149 -3.61 -11.82 3.77
C THR A 149 -3.91 -10.81 2.67
N ASP A 150 -3.82 -9.53 2.99
CA ASP A 150 -3.97 -8.42 2.06
C ASP A 150 -2.82 -8.37 1.05
N THR A 151 -3.04 -7.64 -0.03
CA THR A 151 -2.02 -7.33 -1.03
C THR A 151 -1.66 -5.86 -0.96
N SER A 152 -0.37 -5.55 -1.10
CA SER A 152 0.08 -4.17 -1.22
C SER A 152 -0.44 -3.51 -2.50
N TRP A 153 -0.65 -2.19 -2.44
CA TRP A 153 -0.93 -1.37 -3.62
C TRP A 153 0.18 -1.56 -4.64
N CYS A 154 -0.15 -2.18 -5.77
CA CYS A 154 0.82 -2.53 -6.80
C CYS A 154 1.70 -1.34 -7.17
N TRP A 155 3.01 -1.47 -6.97
CA TRP A 155 3.98 -0.81 -7.83
C TRP A 155 3.75 -1.35 -9.26
N ARG A 156 2.79 -0.80 -10.01
CA ARG A 156 2.66 -1.10 -11.45
C ARG A 156 3.97 -0.83 -12.20
N HIS A 157 4.85 0.00 -11.63
CA HIS A 157 6.23 0.16 -12.05
C HIS A 157 7.04 -1.15 -11.97
N SER A 158 6.89 -1.96 -10.91
CA SER A 158 7.57 -3.26 -10.76
C SER A 158 6.94 -4.37 -11.61
N ALA A 159 5.66 -4.25 -11.99
CA ALA A 159 5.04 -5.17 -12.95
C ALA A 159 5.79 -5.21 -14.29
N HIS A 160 6.43 -4.10 -14.70
CA HIS A 160 7.30 -4.08 -15.88
C HIS A 160 8.60 -4.87 -15.71
N ALA A 161 9.08 -5.06 -14.48
CA ALA A 161 10.25 -5.90 -14.23
C ALA A 161 10.01 -7.36 -14.66
N SER A 162 8.75 -7.84 -14.59
CA SER A 162 8.38 -9.18 -15.05
C SER A 162 8.67 -9.41 -16.54
N LYS A 163 8.60 -8.38 -17.39
CA LYS A 163 8.95 -8.45 -18.82
C LYS A 163 10.43 -8.76 -19.05
N PHE A 164 11.29 -8.40 -18.09
CA PHE A 164 12.73 -8.64 -18.14
C PHE A 164 13.15 -9.88 -17.32
N LYS A 165 12.20 -10.60 -16.70
CA LYS A 165 12.48 -11.72 -15.77
C LYS A 165 13.35 -12.82 -16.39
N LYS A 166 13.15 -13.13 -17.68
CA LYS A 166 13.86 -14.21 -18.39
C LYS A 166 15.14 -13.75 -19.09
N THR A 167 15.28 -12.46 -19.40
CA THR A 167 16.36 -11.94 -20.25
C THR A 167 17.39 -11.15 -19.45
N LYS A 168 16.97 -10.18 -18.64
CA LYS A 168 17.84 -9.31 -17.86
C LYS A 168 17.13 -8.83 -16.57
N PRO A 169 17.00 -9.67 -15.53
CA PRO A 169 16.25 -9.32 -14.32
C PRO A 169 16.76 -8.06 -13.61
N ALA A 170 18.08 -7.82 -13.63
CA ALA A 170 18.68 -6.60 -13.09
C ALA A 170 18.19 -5.32 -13.81
N MET A 171 17.98 -5.38 -15.13
CA MET A 171 17.45 -4.24 -15.90
C MET A 171 15.98 -3.94 -15.54
N GLY A 172 15.20 -4.97 -15.19
CA GLY A 172 13.82 -4.78 -14.72
C GLY A 172 13.76 -4.01 -13.39
N LEU A 173 14.68 -4.31 -12.47
CA LEU A 173 14.82 -3.60 -11.20
C LEU A 173 15.28 -2.16 -11.45
N VAL A 174 16.34 -1.96 -12.23
CA VAL A 174 16.84 -0.61 -12.57
C VAL A 174 15.75 0.23 -13.23
N ALA A 175 15.00 -0.31 -14.20
CA ALA A 175 13.91 0.41 -14.86
C ALA A 175 12.77 0.78 -13.90
N THR A 176 12.52 -0.02 -12.87
CA THR A 176 11.51 0.26 -11.83
C THR A 176 11.98 1.42 -10.95
N PHE A 177 13.17 1.31 -10.38
CA PHE A 177 13.73 2.32 -9.48
C PHE A 177 14.08 3.62 -10.19
N ALA A 178 14.54 3.56 -11.45
CA ALA A 178 14.83 4.76 -12.23
C ALA A 178 13.57 5.59 -12.49
N LYS A 179 12.42 4.98 -12.80
CA LYS A 179 11.17 5.70 -13.02
C LYS A 179 10.67 6.38 -11.75
N VAL A 180 10.67 5.65 -10.64
CA VAL A 180 10.24 6.18 -9.34
C VAL A 180 11.21 7.27 -8.87
N GLY A 181 12.51 7.00 -8.92
CA GLY A 181 13.56 7.94 -8.53
C GLY A 181 13.55 9.22 -9.37
N PHE A 182 13.35 9.11 -10.69
CA PHE A 182 13.19 10.27 -11.55
C PHE A 182 11.98 11.13 -11.14
N GLY A 183 10.83 10.51 -10.88
CA GLY A 183 9.65 11.23 -10.38
C GLY A 183 9.91 11.95 -9.06
N VAL A 184 10.61 11.31 -8.12
CA VAL A 184 11.02 11.92 -6.84
C VAL A 184 11.96 13.12 -7.07
N ILE A 185 12.97 12.98 -7.93
CA ILE A 185 13.90 14.07 -8.26
C ILE A 185 13.16 15.24 -8.89
N CYS A 186 12.25 15.00 -9.84
CA CYS A 186 11.44 16.06 -10.45
C CYS A 186 10.57 16.77 -9.42
N PHE A 187 9.93 16.03 -8.52
CA PHE A 187 9.08 16.63 -7.48
C PHE A 187 9.90 17.45 -6.46
N LEU A 188 11.07 16.95 -6.07
CA LEU A 188 12.03 17.69 -5.23
C LEU A 188 12.49 18.98 -5.92
N PHE A 189 12.84 18.91 -7.20
CA PHE A 189 13.25 20.07 -7.98
C PHE A 189 12.14 21.12 -8.04
N LEU A 190 10.91 20.71 -8.38
CA LEU A 190 9.76 21.62 -8.42
C LEU A 190 9.47 22.25 -7.05
N THR A 191 9.60 21.47 -5.97
CA THR A 191 9.46 21.98 -4.59
C THR A 191 10.52 23.05 -4.31
N ALA A 192 11.80 22.74 -4.56
CA ALA A 192 12.92 23.63 -4.28
C ALA A 192 12.84 24.93 -5.09
N VAL A 193 12.54 24.84 -6.38
CA VAL A 193 12.36 26.01 -7.25
C VAL A 193 11.18 26.86 -6.78
N SER A 194 10.05 26.23 -6.43
CA SER A 194 8.88 26.98 -5.94
C SER A 194 9.21 27.77 -4.68
N ILE A 195 9.91 27.15 -3.72
CA ILE A 195 10.36 27.83 -2.48
C ILE A 195 11.39 28.92 -2.78
N ALA A 196 12.35 28.68 -3.68
CA ALA A 196 13.32 29.70 -4.03
C ALA A 196 12.66 30.92 -4.68
N MET A 197 11.70 30.69 -5.59
CA MET A 197 10.98 31.76 -6.28
C MET A 197 10.08 32.57 -5.36
N THR A 198 9.52 32.00 -4.29
CA THR A 198 8.76 32.80 -3.30
C THR A 198 9.67 33.77 -2.55
N VAL A 199 10.88 33.34 -2.17
CA VAL A 199 11.87 34.20 -1.52
C VAL A 199 12.32 35.31 -2.47
N ILE A 200 12.65 34.98 -3.71
CA ILE A 200 13.08 35.95 -4.73
C ILE A 200 11.96 36.95 -5.03
N SER A 201 10.70 36.50 -5.13
CA SER A 201 9.56 37.36 -5.45
C SER A 201 9.07 38.20 -4.26
N SER A 202 9.62 37.97 -3.06
CA SER A 202 9.30 38.73 -1.84
C SER A 202 10.29 39.86 -1.56
N GLY A 203 11.47 39.84 -2.20
CA GLY A 203 12.53 40.86 -2.07
C GLY A 203 12.46 41.88 -3.20
#